data_AF-A0A7X4BN44-F1
#
_entry.id   AF-A0A7X4BN44-F1
#
_cell.length_a   1.000
_cell.length_b   1.000
_cell.length_c   1.000
_cell.angle_alpha   90.00
_cell.angle_beta   90.00
_cell.angle_gamma   90.00
#
_symmetry.space_group_name_H-M   'P 1'
#
loop_
_entity.id
_entity.type
_entity.pdbx_description
1 polymer ?
#
loop_
_entity_poly.entity_id
_entity_poly.type
_entity_poly.pdbx_seq_one_letter_code
_entity_poly.pdbx_strand_id
1 'polypeptide(L)'
;MSFGSERVSETQIPEVKRLYNNLVNFDSGTQEKLQIAIDRWIKSKENQDEVSRIIDLGIAFESLYLPKGNREQLSFQFRLRASRHLGTDKSDREMLMDEFKAIYSLRSKAAHNGKIPRTFKIRKGESIHISKFIRKAQDLCRDSIMKILEKGKFPDWNDLILG
;
A
#
# COMPACT_ATOMS: atom_id res chain seq x y z
N MET A 1 -6.69 -1.22 -25.75
CA MET A 1 -5.90 -0.21 -25.01
C MET A 1 -4.61 -0.90 -24.59
N SER A 2 -3.47 -0.46 -25.10
CA SER A 2 -2.17 -1.07 -24.86
C SER A 2 -1.78 -0.84 -23.39
N PHE A 3 -1.65 -1.91 -22.61
CA PHE A 3 -1.03 -1.84 -21.30
C PHE A 3 0.45 -1.57 -21.53
N GLY A 4 0.90 -0.36 -21.17
CA GLY A 4 2.31 0.00 -21.20
C GLY A 4 3.07 -0.84 -20.18
N SER A 5 3.53 -2.03 -20.58
CA SER A 5 4.77 -2.57 -20.04
C SER A 5 5.87 -1.66 -20.55
N GLU A 6 6.14 -0.57 -19.83
CA GLU A 6 7.40 0.14 -20.02
C GLU A 6 8.50 -0.86 -19.70
N ARG A 7 9.22 -1.28 -20.75
CA ARG A 7 10.41 -2.11 -20.58
C ARG A 7 11.36 -1.32 -19.70
N VAL A 8 11.86 -1.97 -18.65
CA VAL A 8 12.94 -1.43 -17.82
C VAL A 8 14.07 -1.02 -18.75
N SER A 9 14.40 0.27 -18.77
CA SER A 9 15.50 0.79 -19.58
C SER A 9 16.84 0.26 -19.07
N GLU A 10 17.85 0.19 -19.93
CA GLU A 10 19.19 -0.26 -19.52
C GLU A 10 19.77 0.59 -18.38
N THR A 11 19.41 1.87 -18.33
CA THR A 11 19.79 2.79 -17.26
C THR A 11 19.18 2.46 -15.90
N GLN A 12 18.07 1.72 -15.85
CA GLN A 12 17.41 1.30 -14.61
C GLN A 12 17.90 -0.05 -14.10
N ILE A 13 18.61 -0.83 -14.92
CA ILE A 13 19.11 -2.17 -14.54
C ILE A 13 19.96 -2.16 -13.26
N PRO A 14 20.91 -1.21 -13.05
CA PRO A 14 21.72 -1.20 -11.84
C PRO A 14 20.88 -1.03 -10.56
N GLU A 15 19.89 -0.15 -10.61
CA GLU A 15 18.99 0.11 -9.50
C GLU A 15 18.09 -1.09 -9.20
N VAL A 16 17.51 -1.70 -10.24
CA VAL A 16 16.68 -2.91 -10.09
C VAL A 16 17.50 -4.05 -9.48
N LYS A 17 18.74 -4.26 -9.93
CA LYS A 17 19.65 -5.25 -9.33
C LYS A 17 19.94 -4.94 -7.87
N ARG A 18 20.18 -3.68 -7.50
CA ARG A 18 20.39 -3.25 -6.11
C ARG A 18 19.18 -3.58 -5.23
N LEU A 19 17.97 -3.22 -5.67
CA LEU A 19 16.74 -3.47 -4.92
C LEU A 19 16.45 -4.97 -4.78
N TYR A 20 16.66 -5.75 -5.85
CA TYR A 20 16.51 -7.19 -5.80
C TYR A 20 17.51 -7.84 -4.84
N ASN A 21 18.78 -7.43 -4.90
CA ASN A 21 19.81 -7.92 -3.98
C ASN A 21 19.47 -7.60 -2.52
N ASN A 22 18.89 -6.42 -2.24
CA ASN A 22 18.42 -6.12 -0.89
C ASN A 22 17.32 -7.09 -0.46
N LEU A 23 16.31 -7.30 -1.32
CA LEU A 23 15.15 -8.15 -1.01
C LEU A 23 15.55 -9.60 -0.68
N VAL A 24 16.49 -10.19 -1.43
CA VAL A 24 16.92 -11.59 -1.22
C VAL A 24 17.84 -11.77 0.01
N ASN A 25 18.40 -10.68 0.54
CA ASN A 25 19.30 -10.71 1.70
C ASN A 25 18.60 -10.33 3.01
N PHE A 26 17.31 -10.02 2.98
CA PHE A 26 16.53 -9.76 4.20
C PHE A 26 16.24 -11.05 4.96
N ASP A 27 15.89 -10.92 6.25
CA ASP A 27 15.36 -12.06 7.00
C ASP A 27 14.10 -12.62 6.33
N SER A 28 13.85 -13.91 6.51
CA SER A 28 12.77 -14.62 5.84
C SER A 28 11.38 -14.01 6.10
N GLY A 29 11.17 -13.42 7.28
CA GLY A 29 9.92 -12.76 7.65
C GLY A 29 9.71 -11.43 6.92
N THR A 30 10.76 -10.61 6.81
CA THR A 30 10.74 -9.36 6.03
C THR A 30 10.57 -9.65 4.54
N GLN A 31 11.30 -10.64 4.01
CA GLN A 31 11.20 -11.05 2.61
C GLN A 31 9.78 -11.52 2.26
N GLU A 32 9.17 -12.40 3.08
CA GLU A 32 7.81 -12.91 2.86
C GLU A 32 6.79 -11.76 2.77
N LYS A 33 6.83 -10.82 3.73
CA LYS A 33 5.88 -9.69 3.77
C LYS A 33 6.00 -8.77 2.56
N LEU A 34 7.23 -8.45 2.14
CA LEU A 34 7.49 -7.63 0.98
C LEU A 34 7.08 -8.34 -0.31
N GLN A 35 7.38 -9.62 -0.45
CA GLN A 35 6.98 -10.40 -1.63
C GLN A 35 5.46 -10.40 -1.80
N ILE A 36 4.71 -10.64 -0.72
CA ILE A 36 3.24 -10.56 -0.73
C ILE A 36 2.77 -9.17 -1.18
N ALA A 37 3.38 -8.10 -0.65
CA ALA A 37 3.01 -6.74 -1.00
C ALA A 37 3.26 -6.43 -2.48
N ILE A 38 4.42 -6.82 -3.00
CA ILE A 38 4.83 -6.61 -4.40
C ILE A 38 3.89 -7.38 -5.34
N ASP A 39 3.68 -8.67 -5.10
CA ASP A 39 2.83 -9.51 -5.96
C ASP A 39 1.40 -8.99 -6.03
N ARG A 40 0.87 -8.54 -4.89
CA ARG A 40 -0.48 -7.97 -4.81
C ARG A 40 -0.57 -6.59 -5.45
N TRP A 41 0.46 -5.77 -5.31
CA TRP A 41 0.54 -4.50 -6.01
C TRP A 41 0.53 -4.70 -7.53
N ILE A 42 1.31 -5.65 -8.06
CA ILE A 42 1.33 -6.00 -9.49
C ILE A 42 -0.06 -6.46 -9.95
N LYS A 43 -0.69 -7.40 -9.24
CA LYS A 43 -2.05 -7.88 -9.57
C LYS A 43 -3.08 -6.76 -9.61
N SER A 44 -2.96 -5.77 -8.72
CA SER A 44 -3.85 -4.60 -8.74
C SER A 44 -3.72 -3.75 -10.01
N LYS A 45 -2.59 -3.81 -10.72
CA LYS A 45 -2.35 -3.11 -11.99
C LYS A 45 -2.88 -3.89 -13.18
N GLU A 46 -2.84 -5.22 -13.12
CA GLU A 46 -3.26 -6.12 -14.20
C GLU A 46 -4.77 -6.35 -14.25
N ASN A 47 -5.42 -6.39 -13.09
CA ASN A 47 -6.86 -6.62 -12.97
C ASN A 47 -7.66 -5.51 -13.67
N GLN A 48 -8.69 -5.90 -14.44
CA GLN A 48 -9.60 -4.95 -15.11
C GLN A 48 -10.70 -4.46 -14.16
N ASP A 49 -11.10 -5.29 -13.19
CA ASP A 49 -12.18 -5.01 -12.25
C ASP A 49 -11.69 -4.23 -11.02
N GLU A 50 -12.37 -3.13 -10.68
CA GLU A 50 -12.00 -2.24 -9.59
C GLU A 50 -12.12 -2.89 -8.20
N VAL A 51 -13.06 -3.83 -8.02
CA VAL A 51 -13.26 -4.56 -6.77
C VAL A 51 -12.06 -5.46 -6.48
N SER A 52 -11.60 -6.20 -7.48
CA SER A 52 -10.43 -7.07 -7.38
C SER A 52 -9.16 -6.27 -7.11
N ARG A 53 -9.00 -5.13 -7.81
CA ARG A 53 -7.85 -4.23 -7.62
C ARG A 53 -7.77 -3.67 -6.19
N ILE A 54 -8.89 -3.26 -5.60
CA ILE A 54 -8.88 -2.72 -4.23
C ILE A 54 -8.65 -3.82 -3.18
N ILE A 55 -9.12 -5.05 -3.44
CA ILE A 55 -8.85 -6.20 -2.58
C ILE A 55 -7.35 -6.50 -2.58
N ASP A 56 -6.72 -6.61 -3.76
CA ASP A 56 -5.29 -6.85 -3.87
C ASP A 56 -4.48 -5.75 -3.17
N LEU A 57 -4.82 -4.47 -3.39
CA LEU A 57 -4.17 -3.37 -2.68
C LEU A 57 -4.31 -3.44 -1.17
N GLY A 58 -5.50 -3.80 -0.68
CA GLY A 58 -5.67 -3.95 0.77
C GLY A 58 -4.85 -5.10 1.33
N ILE A 59 -4.75 -6.25 0.63
CA ILE A 59 -3.85 -7.33 1.05
C ILE A 59 -2.39 -6.85 1.06
N ALA A 60 -1.97 -6.10 0.03
CA ALA A 60 -0.63 -5.55 -0.04
C ALA A 60 -0.33 -4.64 1.17
N PHE A 61 -1.22 -3.70 1.48
CA PHE A 61 -1.00 -2.81 2.62
C PHE A 61 -1.11 -3.51 3.97
N GLU A 62 -1.96 -4.53 4.11
CA GLU A 62 -2.07 -5.30 5.34
C GLU A 62 -0.80 -6.09 5.62
N SER A 63 -0.16 -6.70 4.60
CA SER A 63 1.12 -7.39 4.80
C SER A 63 2.24 -6.42 5.20
N LEU A 64 2.15 -5.16 4.75
CA LEU A 64 3.10 -4.12 5.13
C LEU A 64 2.89 -3.60 6.55
N TYR A 65 1.65 -3.32 6.94
CA TYR A 65 1.36 -2.51 8.14
C TYR A 65 0.75 -3.26 9.31
N LEU A 66 0.15 -4.43 9.10
CA LEU A 66 -0.53 -5.19 10.15
C LEU A 66 0.29 -6.40 10.59
N PRO A 67 0.38 -6.67 11.91
CA PRO A 67 1.05 -7.84 12.42
C PRO A 67 0.17 -9.08 12.22
N LYS A 68 0.79 -10.27 12.06
CA LYS A 68 0.06 -11.54 12.10
C LYS A 68 -0.52 -11.72 13.53
N GLY A 69 -1.82 -11.97 13.65
CA GLY A 69 -2.44 -12.45 14.89
C GLY A 69 -3.25 -11.45 15.74
N ASN A 70 -3.00 -10.14 15.68
CA ASN A 70 -3.84 -9.17 16.38
C ASN A 70 -5.03 -8.77 15.48
N ARG A 71 -6.27 -8.96 15.96
CA ARG A 71 -7.50 -8.63 15.22
C ARG A 71 -8.22 -7.40 15.74
N GLU A 72 -7.78 -6.86 16.87
CA GLU A 72 -8.42 -5.70 17.47
C GLU A 72 -7.88 -4.40 16.86
N GLN A 73 -8.78 -3.47 16.60
CA GLN A 73 -8.46 -2.11 16.11
C GLN A 73 -7.61 -2.06 14.82
N LEU A 74 -7.69 -3.11 13.98
CA LEU A 74 -6.91 -3.22 12.73
C LEU A 74 -6.98 -1.97 11.86
N SER A 75 -8.18 -1.40 11.67
CA SER A 75 -8.35 -0.19 10.88
C SER A 75 -7.59 1.01 11.46
N PHE A 76 -7.56 1.17 12.79
CA PHE A 76 -6.84 2.28 13.41
C PHE A 76 -5.33 2.08 13.32
N GLN A 77 -4.82 0.90 13.70
CA GLN A 77 -3.40 0.57 13.60
C GLN A 77 -2.89 0.71 12.16
N PHE A 78 -3.66 0.21 11.19
CA PHE A 78 -3.38 0.35 9.77
C PHE A 78 -3.12 1.81 9.37
N ARG A 79 -4.10 2.68 9.63
CA ARG A 79 -4.03 4.10 9.26
C ARG A 79 -2.89 4.81 9.97
N LEU A 80 -2.71 4.53 11.26
CA LEU A 80 -1.69 5.18 12.08
C LEU A 80 -0.29 4.80 11.62
N ARG A 81 -0.02 3.51 11.41
CA ARG A 81 1.27 3.02 10.93
C ARG A 81 1.58 3.51 9.53
N ALA A 82 0.61 3.43 8.62
CA ALA A 82 0.81 3.83 7.24
C ALA A 82 1.04 5.35 7.09
N SER A 83 0.25 6.18 7.80
CA SER A 83 0.44 7.63 7.81
C SER A 83 1.78 8.03 8.43
N ARG A 84 2.19 7.43 9.55
CA ARG A 84 3.52 7.66 10.15
C ARG A 84 4.66 7.18 9.27
N HIS A 85 4.45 6.09 8.53
CA HIS A 85 5.45 5.55 7.64
C HIS A 85 5.77 6.48 6.48
N LEU A 86 4.74 7.00 5.81
CA LEU A 86 4.90 7.83 4.62
C LEU A 86 5.01 9.32 4.94
N GLY A 87 4.28 9.78 5.95
CA GLY A 87 4.09 11.19 6.24
C GLY A 87 5.31 11.88 6.82
N THR A 88 5.62 13.05 6.28
CA THR A 88 6.79 13.86 6.61
C THR A 88 6.56 14.80 7.80
N ASP A 89 5.34 15.34 7.91
CA ASP A 89 4.92 16.23 9.00
C ASP A 89 3.51 15.89 9.51
N LYS A 90 3.02 16.66 10.49
CA LYS A 90 1.69 16.44 11.10
C LYS A 90 0.55 16.57 10.08
N SER A 91 0.58 17.60 9.23
CA SER A 91 -0.49 17.86 8.27
C SER A 91 -0.54 16.76 7.22
N ASP A 92 0.62 16.35 6.71
CA ASP A 92 0.77 15.26 5.77
C ASP A 92 0.25 13.93 6.35
N ARG A 93 0.58 13.63 7.61
CA ARG A 93 0.08 12.44 8.32
C ARG A 93 -1.44 12.45 8.48
N GLU A 94 -2.04 13.60 8.82
CA GLU A 94 -3.50 13.74 8.92
C GLU A 94 -4.18 13.46 7.58
N MET A 95 -3.64 14.00 6.48
CA MET A 95 -4.14 13.71 5.14
C MET A 95 -4.03 12.22 4.80
N LEU A 96 -2.88 11.61 5.05
CA LEU A 96 -2.66 10.19 4.81
C LEU A 96 -3.58 9.31 5.67
N MET A 97 -3.90 9.70 6.91
CA MET A 97 -4.85 8.96 7.72
C MET A 97 -6.23 8.84 7.06
N ASP A 98 -6.70 9.90 6.40
CA ASP A 98 -7.96 9.88 5.65
C ASP A 98 -7.87 9.00 4.39
N GLU A 99 -6.75 9.06 3.65
CA GLU A 99 -6.52 8.18 2.49
C GLU A 99 -6.53 6.69 2.90
N PHE A 100 -5.78 6.34 3.94
CA PHE A 100 -5.71 4.97 4.44
C PHE A 100 -7.04 4.52 5.06
N LYS A 101 -7.84 5.44 5.61
CA LYS A 101 -9.21 5.15 6.04
C LYS A 101 -10.09 4.76 4.88
N ALA A 102 -10.01 5.50 3.78
CA ALA A 102 -10.74 5.19 2.57
C ALA A 102 -10.30 3.85 1.97
N ILE A 103 -8.99 3.58 1.87
CA ILE A 103 -8.45 2.29 1.39
C ILE A 103 -9.02 1.12 2.20
N TYR A 104 -8.89 1.15 3.53
CA TYR A 104 -9.35 0.08 4.39
C TYR A 104 -10.87 -0.12 4.29
N SER A 105 -11.63 0.98 4.28
CA SER A 105 -13.10 0.93 4.17
C SER A 105 -13.56 0.36 2.84
N LEU A 106 -12.92 0.73 1.73
CA LEU A 106 -13.26 0.21 0.39
C LEU A 106 -12.90 -1.25 0.25
N ARG A 107 -11.70 -1.67 0.69
CA ARG A 107 -11.33 -3.09 0.69
C ARG A 107 -12.27 -3.92 1.56
N SER A 108 -12.64 -3.44 2.75
CA SER A 108 -13.60 -4.15 3.60
C SER A 108 -14.95 -4.32 2.90
N LYS A 109 -15.50 -3.26 2.31
CA LYS A 109 -16.75 -3.32 1.52
C LYS A 109 -16.63 -4.25 0.32
N ALA A 110 -15.53 -4.19 -0.41
CA ALA A 110 -15.25 -5.07 -1.55
C ALA A 110 -15.25 -6.55 -1.13
N ALA A 111 -14.55 -6.89 -0.06
CA ALA A 111 -14.45 -8.26 0.44
C ALA A 111 -15.78 -8.82 0.97
N HIS A 112 -16.58 -8.00 1.65
CA HIS A 112 -17.85 -8.46 2.22
C HIS A 112 -19.02 -8.44 1.22
N ASN A 113 -19.07 -7.43 0.36
CA ASN A 113 -20.26 -7.15 -0.45
C ASN A 113 -20.02 -7.31 -1.95
N GLY A 114 -18.77 -7.54 -2.38
CA GLY A 114 -18.38 -7.61 -3.80
C GLY A 114 -18.62 -6.32 -4.57
N LYS A 115 -18.79 -5.18 -3.87
CA LYS A 115 -19.19 -3.89 -4.48
C LYS A 115 -18.47 -2.72 -3.84
N ILE A 116 -18.12 -1.75 -4.68
CA ILE A 116 -17.56 -0.45 -4.28
C ILE A 116 -18.27 0.68 -5.01
N PRO A 117 -18.43 1.86 -4.38
CA PRO A 117 -19.05 3.00 -5.03
C PRO A 117 -18.15 3.56 -6.15
N ARG A 118 -18.76 4.02 -7.24
CA ARG A 118 -18.02 4.71 -8.33
C ARG A 118 -17.38 6.02 -7.87
N THR A 119 -18.02 6.72 -6.94
CA THR A 119 -17.55 7.98 -6.37
C THR A 119 -17.80 7.98 -4.87
N PHE A 120 -16.85 8.49 -4.09
CA PHE A 120 -16.99 8.59 -2.64
C PHE A 120 -16.18 9.77 -2.10
N LYS A 121 -16.47 10.17 -0.86
CA LYS A 121 -15.76 11.25 -0.16
C LYS A 121 -14.58 10.70 0.61
N ILE A 122 -13.40 11.28 0.43
CA ILE A 122 -12.23 10.98 1.27
C ILE A 122 -12.29 11.84 2.54
N ARG A 123 -12.53 13.15 2.36
CA ARG A 123 -12.61 14.16 3.42
C ARG A 123 -13.72 15.19 3.11
N LYS A 124 -13.95 16.12 4.02
CA LYS A 124 -15.01 17.14 3.85
C LYS A 124 -14.73 17.98 2.59
N GLY A 125 -15.67 17.96 1.65
CA GLY A 125 -15.57 18.72 0.40
C GLY A 125 -14.79 18.02 -0.73
N GLU A 126 -14.15 16.88 -0.48
CA GLU A 126 -13.36 16.16 -1.49
C GLU A 126 -14.03 14.83 -1.86
N SER A 127 -14.52 14.75 -3.10
CA SER A 127 -15.03 13.52 -3.71
C SER A 127 -14.12 13.05 -4.83
N ILE A 128 -13.90 11.75 -4.93
CA ILE A 128 -13.03 11.15 -5.95
C ILE A 128 -13.72 9.97 -6.64
N HIS A 129 -13.44 9.81 -7.93
CA HIS A 129 -13.82 8.61 -8.68
C HIS A 129 -12.91 7.43 -8.31
N ILE A 130 -13.47 6.24 -8.14
CA ILE A 130 -12.78 5.05 -7.67
C ILE A 130 -11.55 4.69 -8.51
N SER A 131 -11.64 4.76 -9.85
CA SER A 131 -10.48 4.52 -10.73
C SER A 131 -9.30 5.46 -10.49
N LYS A 132 -9.55 6.74 -10.16
CA LYS A 132 -8.51 7.71 -9.81
C LYS A 132 -7.93 7.38 -8.44
N PHE A 133 -8.79 7.03 -7.48
CA PHE A 133 -8.36 6.66 -6.15
C PHE A 133 -7.53 5.39 -6.12
N ILE A 134 -7.88 4.36 -6.89
CA ILE A 134 -7.10 3.13 -7.01
C ILE A 134 -5.69 3.45 -7.52
N ARG A 135 -5.54 4.34 -8.50
CA ARG A 135 -4.20 4.77 -8.96
C ARG A 135 -3.41 5.43 -7.83
N LYS A 136 -4.03 6.35 -7.10
CA LYS A 136 -3.42 6.98 -5.92
C LYS A 136 -3.00 5.96 -4.86
N ALA A 137 -3.86 4.98 -4.56
CA ALA A 137 -3.56 3.91 -3.62
C ALA A 137 -2.43 2.98 -4.11
N GLN A 138 -2.32 2.75 -5.41
CA GLN A 138 -1.19 2.05 -6.00
C GLN A 138 0.13 2.82 -5.84
N ASP A 139 0.10 4.14 -6.02
CA ASP A 139 1.28 4.98 -5.84
C ASP A 139 1.72 4.96 -4.37
N LEU A 140 0.79 5.15 -3.43
CA LEU A 140 1.06 5.02 -2.00
C LEU A 140 1.66 3.65 -1.65
N CYS A 141 1.14 2.56 -2.23
CA CYS A 141 1.66 1.21 -1.99
C CYS A 141 3.09 1.03 -2.52
N ARG A 142 3.37 1.54 -3.72
CA ARG A 142 4.73 1.55 -4.28
C ARG A 142 5.68 2.32 -3.36
N ASP A 143 5.28 3.51 -2.91
CA ASP A 143 6.12 4.35 -2.07
C ASP A 143 6.39 3.70 -0.70
N SER A 144 5.41 2.98 -0.14
CA SER A 144 5.59 2.15 1.05
C SER A 144 6.62 1.05 0.85
N ILE A 145 6.52 0.31 -0.25
CA ILE A 145 7.44 -0.79 -0.58
C ILE A 145 8.85 -0.26 -0.76
N MET A 146 9.02 0.82 -1.55
CA MET A 146 10.31 1.45 -1.81
C MET A 146 10.98 1.91 -0.52
N LYS A 147 10.24 2.60 0.36
CA LYS A 147 10.77 3.09 1.63
C LYS A 147 11.25 1.96 2.56
N ILE A 148 10.62 0.78 2.51
CA ILE A 148 11.08 -0.39 3.26
C ILE A 148 12.32 -1.01 2.62
N LEU A 149 12.33 -1.16 1.28
CA LEU A 149 13.48 -1.68 0.53
C LEU A 149 14.74 -0.84 0.73
N GLU A 150 14.60 0.49 0.77
CA GLU A 150 15.69 1.43 1.03
C GLU A 150 16.23 1.32 2.46
N LYS A 151 15.33 1.14 3.45
CA LYS A 151 15.72 1.02 4.86
C LYS A 151 16.30 -0.34 5.23
N GLY A 152 16.08 -1.37 4.41
CA GLY A 152 16.60 -2.70 4.67
C GLY A 152 15.82 -3.53 5.69
N LYS A 153 14.76 -2.96 6.30
CA LYS A 153 13.97 -3.59 7.36
C LYS A 153 12.61 -2.93 7.51
N PHE A 154 11.65 -3.68 8.03
CA PHE A 154 10.40 -3.09 8.52
C PHE A 154 10.68 -2.15 9.70
N PRO A 155 9.97 -1.01 9.80
CA PRO A 155 10.00 -0.21 11.00
C PRO A 155 9.48 -1.01 12.19
N ASP A 156 10.05 -0.76 13.37
CA ASP A 156 9.31 -1.06 14.59
C ASP A 156 8.12 -0.10 14.66
N TRP A 157 6.94 -0.65 14.43
CA TRP A 157 5.73 0.14 14.36
C TRP A 157 5.35 0.76 15.71
N ASN A 158 5.77 0.17 16.82
CA ASN A 158 5.48 0.71 18.15
C ASN A 158 6.36 1.94 18.40
N ASP A 159 7.67 1.84 18.11
CA ASP A 159 8.60 2.97 18.25
C ASP A 159 8.22 4.13 17.33
N LEU A 160 7.78 3.83 16.10
CA LEU A 160 7.37 4.85 15.13
C LEU A 160 6.13 5.66 15.57
N ILE A 161 5.27 5.08 16.42
CA ILE A 161 4.08 5.74 16.95
C ILE A 161 4.41 6.62 18.15
N LEU A 162 5.35 6.18 18.99
CA LEU A 162 5.78 6.88 20.21
C LEU A 162 6.82 7.96 19.96
N GLY A 163 7.47 7.94 18.79
CA GLY A 163 8.42 8.96 18.31
C GLY A 163 7.80 10.28 17.86
#